data_AF-A0A840FL10-F1
#
_entry.id   AF-A0A840FL10-F1
#
_cell.length_a   1.000
_cell.length_b   1.000
_cell.length_c   1.000
_cell.angle_alpha   90.00
_cell.angle_beta   90.00
_cell.angle_gamma   90.00
#
_symmetry.space_group_name_H-M   'P 1'
#
loop_
_entity.id
_entity.type
_entity.pdbx_description
1 polymer ?
#
loop_
_entity_poly.entity_id
_entity_poly.type
_entity_poly.pdbx_seq_one_letter_code
_entity_poly.pdbx_strand_id
1 'polypeptide(L)'
;MNAATDSTMNALAAGADKPWWRHPLLWMVIGGPVAVMIASFVTFWLAWRSPDALVSQDYYREGVEINKALAAKKHLPALTGRNHAMTPAEDVPPVGRKAAP
;
A
#
# COMPACT_ATOMS: atom_id res chain seq x y z
N MET A 1 -12.20 11.83 69.92
CA MET A 1 -12.38 11.90 68.45
C MET A 1 -13.32 13.06 68.17
N ASN A 2 -12.85 14.04 67.42
CA ASN A 2 -13.51 15.33 67.21
C ASN A 2 -14.21 15.26 65.85
N ALA A 3 -15.43 15.81 65.73
CA ALA A 3 -16.25 15.71 64.52
C ALA A 3 -15.52 16.14 63.21
N ALA A 4 -14.50 16.98 63.32
CA ALA A 4 -13.64 17.38 62.22
C ALA A 4 -12.83 16.20 61.62
N THR A 5 -12.36 15.25 62.43
CA THR A 5 -11.64 14.06 61.92
C THR A 5 -12.58 13.12 61.17
N ASP A 6 -13.82 12.93 61.64
CA ASP A 6 -14.79 12.04 61.00
C ASP A 6 -15.29 12.62 59.66
N SER A 7 -15.48 13.94 59.60
CA SER A 7 -15.85 14.67 58.38
C SER A 7 -14.79 14.54 57.29
N THR A 8 -13.52 14.65 57.67
CA THR A 8 -12.38 14.55 56.75
C THR A 8 -12.22 13.12 56.23
N MET A 9 -12.35 12.12 57.11
CA MET A 9 -12.30 10.70 56.73
C MET A 9 -13.44 10.33 55.77
N ASN A 10 -14.66 10.83 56.01
CA ASN A 10 -15.82 10.57 55.16
C ASN A 10 -15.71 11.26 53.78
N ALA A 11 -15.12 12.45 53.72
CA ALA A 11 -14.87 13.16 52.46
C ALA A 11 -13.81 12.45 51.59
N LEU A 12 -12.78 11.86 52.21
CA LEU A 12 -11.79 11.05 51.52
C LEU A 12 -12.40 9.73 50.99
N ALA A 13 -13.29 9.11 51.76
CA ALA A 13 -14.02 7.91 51.35
C ALA A 13 -14.98 8.17 50.18
N ALA A 14 -15.70 9.29 50.18
CA ALA A 14 -16.64 9.66 49.12
C ALA A 14 -16.00 9.81 47.72
N GLY A 15 -14.68 10.06 47.65
CA GLY A 15 -13.92 10.07 46.40
C GLY A 15 -13.62 8.67 45.82
N ALA A 16 -13.66 7.63 46.66
CA ALA A 16 -13.35 6.25 46.29
C ALA A 16 -14.54 5.50 45.67
N ASP A 17 -15.77 5.98 45.88
CA ASP A 17 -17.01 5.30 45.46
C ASP A 17 -17.50 5.70 44.06
N LYS A 18 -16.67 6.39 43.26
CA LYS A 18 -17.04 6.68 41.87
C LYS A 18 -17.11 5.37 41.08
N PRO A 19 -18.17 5.17 40.28
CA PRO A 19 -18.24 3.98 39.45
C PRO A 19 -17.06 3.90 38.47
N TRP A 20 -16.53 2.70 38.29
CA TRP A 20 -15.27 2.43 37.58
C TRP A 20 -15.20 3.04 36.16
N TRP A 21 -16.32 3.16 35.45
CA TRP A 21 -16.39 3.72 34.10
C TRP A 21 -16.17 5.25 34.04
N ARG A 22 -16.21 5.95 35.18
CA ARG A 22 -15.96 7.39 35.27
C ARG A 22 -14.48 7.76 35.35
N HIS A 23 -13.57 6.79 35.47
CA HIS A 23 -12.14 7.05 35.53
C HIS A 23 -11.53 7.14 34.12
N PRO A 24 -11.06 8.31 33.66
CA PRO A 24 -10.53 8.48 32.29
C PRO A 24 -9.27 7.63 32.02
N LEU A 25 -8.46 7.37 33.06
CA LEU A 25 -7.29 6.49 32.96
C LEU A 25 -7.65 5.07 32.51
N LEU A 26 -8.80 4.55 32.93
CA LEU A 26 -9.24 3.22 32.53
C LEU A 26 -9.50 3.14 31.02
N TRP A 27 -10.08 4.20 30.45
CA TRP A 27 -10.30 4.29 29.00
C TRP A 27 -8.99 4.38 28.21
N MET A 28 -7.93 4.98 28.76
CA MET A 28 -6.61 4.95 28.11
C MET A 28 -6.01 3.53 28.07
N VAL A 29 -6.18 2.76 29.14
CA VAL A 29 -5.70 1.36 29.21
C VAL A 29 -6.50 0.45 28.28
N ILE A 30 -7.83 0.56 28.29
CA ILE A 30 -8.72 -0.24 27.43
C ILE A 30 -8.64 0.21 25.96
N GLY A 31 -8.40 1.49 25.73
CA GLY A 31 -8.34 2.08 24.39
C GLY A 31 -7.26 1.47 23.51
N GLY A 32 -6.08 1.15 24.07
CA GLY A 32 -4.99 0.52 23.33
C GLY A 32 -5.39 -0.83 22.71
N PRO A 33 -5.81 -1.83 23.51
CA PRO A 33 -6.29 -3.12 23.01
C PRO A 33 -7.48 -3.00 22.05
N VAL A 34 -8.45 -2.12 22.35
CA VAL A 34 -9.62 -1.92 21.48
C VAL A 34 -9.21 -1.34 20.12
N ALA A 35 -8.29 -0.38 20.08
CA ALA A 35 -7.78 0.18 18.84
C ALA A 35 -7.10 -0.87 17.96
N VAL A 36 -6.32 -1.78 18.57
CA VAL A 36 -5.68 -2.88 17.83
C VAL A 36 -6.73 -3.84 17.25
N MET A 37 -7.75 -4.22 18.02
CA MET A 37 -8.85 -5.05 17.50
C MET A 37 -9.53 -4.41 16.29
N ILE A 38 -9.85 -3.11 16.35
CA ILE A 38 -10.44 -2.37 15.23
C ILE A 38 -9.50 -2.39 14.01
N ALA A 39 -8.22 -2.10 14.20
CA ALA A 39 -7.23 -2.09 13.12
C ALA A 39 -7.13 -3.47 12.43
N SER A 40 -7.17 -4.56 13.20
CA SER A 40 -7.18 -5.93 12.66
C SER A 40 -8.42 -6.19 11.79
N PHE A 41 -9.61 -5.80 12.23
CA PHE A 41 -10.83 -5.94 11.42
C PHE A 41 -10.79 -5.10 10.15
N VAL A 42 -10.29 -3.87 10.22
CA VAL A 42 -10.13 -3.00 9.03
C VAL A 42 -9.18 -3.65 8.02
N THR A 43 -8.06 -4.18 8.49
CA THR A 43 -7.06 -4.85 7.65
C THR A 43 -7.65 -6.10 7.00
N PHE A 44 -8.36 -6.91 7.78
CA PHE A 44 -9.05 -8.09 7.29
C PHE A 44 -10.13 -7.74 6.25
N TRP A 45 -10.93 -6.70 6.51
CA TRP A 45 -11.94 -6.25 5.57
C TRP A 45 -11.33 -5.79 4.25
N LEU A 46 -10.21 -5.07 4.31
CA LEU A 46 -9.48 -4.63 3.13
C LEU A 46 -8.96 -5.82 2.31
N ALA A 47 -8.39 -6.82 2.99
CA ALA A 47 -7.90 -8.04 2.36
C ALA A 47 -9.03 -8.89 1.76
N TRP A 48 -10.19 -8.97 2.43
CA TRP A 48 -11.35 -9.68 1.89
C TRP A 48 -11.90 -8.97 0.66
N ARG A 49 -11.99 -7.63 0.70
CA ARG A 49 -12.65 -6.87 -0.35
C ARG A 49 -11.82 -6.73 -1.62
N SER A 50 -10.50 -6.78 -1.50
CA SER A 50 -9.56 -6.63 -2.62
C SER A 50 -8.93 -7.99 -2.95
N PRO A 51 -9.54 -8.79 -3.85
CA PRO A 51 -8.83 -9.90 -4.45
C PRO A 51 -7.66 -9.29 -5.24
N ASP A 52 -6.42 -9.58 -4.81
CA ASP A 52 -5.22 -9.26 -5.57
C ASP A 52 -5.41 -9.84 -6.98
N ALA A 53 -5.55 -8.96 -7.98
CA ALA A 53 -5.66 -9.36 -9.36
C ALA A 53 -4.32 -10.01 -9.74
N LEU A 54 -4.28 -11.34 -9.63
CA LEU A 54 -3.14 -12.16 -10.02
C LEU A 54 -2.82 -11.82 -11.47
N VAL A 55 -1.57 -11.41 -11.71
CA VAL A 55 -1.00 -11.22 -13.05
C VAL A 55 -1.52 -12.33 -13.96
N SER A 56 -2.27 -11.97 -15.00
CA SER A 56 -2.87 -12.93 -15.93
C SER A 56 -1.80 -13.90 -16.41
N GLN A 57 -2.12 -15.20 -16.50
CA GLN A 57 -1.17 -16.23 -16.95
C GLN A 57 -0.49 -15.87 -18.28
N ASP A 58 -1.17 -15.08 -19.10
CA ASP A 58 -0.68 -14.61 -20.39
C ASP A 58 0.28 -13.41 -20.31
N TYR A 59 0.46 -12.72 -19.18
CA TYR A 59 1.42 -11.61 -19.05
C TYR A 59 2.86 -12.08 -19.32
N TYR A 60 3.18 -13.32 -18.91
CA TYR A 60 4.47 -13.94 -19.22
C TYR A 60 4.62 -14.26 -20.71
N ARG A 61 3.51 -14.64 -21.38
CA ARG A 61 3.50 -14.87 -22.82
C ARG A 61 3.61 -13.57 -23.59
N GLU A 62 2.92 -12.53 -23.13
CA GLU A 62 2.93 -11.20 -23.73
C GLU A 62 4.33 -10.57 -23.66
N GLY A 63 5.05 -10.71 -22.53
CA GLY A 63 6.45 -10.30 -22.42
C GLY A 63 7.41 -11.06 -23.35
N VAL A 64 7.18 -12.36 -23.57
CA VAL A 64 7.97 -13.18 -24.51
C VAL A 64 7.65 -12.81 -25.96
N GLU A 65 6.40 -12.53 -26.28
CA GLU A 65 5.97 -12.13 -27.62
C GLU A 65 6.43 -10.72 -27.99
N ILE A 66 6.45 -9.78 -27.04
CA ILE A 66 7.06 -8.46 -27.23
C ILE A 66 8.54 -8.61 -27.61
N ASN A 67 9.29 -9.50 -26.96
CA ASN A 67 10.69 -9.75 -27.31
C ASN A 67 10.85 -10.39 -28.70
N LYS A 68 9.93 -11.26 -29.13
CA LYS A 68 9.94 -11.83 -30.49
C LYS A 68 9.61 -10.78 -31.56
N ALA A 69 8.62 -9.92 -31.31
CA ALA A 69 8.29 -8.80 -32.18
C ALA A 69 9.44 -7.78 -32.25
N LEU A 70 10.13 -7.53 -31.14
CA LEU A 70 11.31 -6.67 -31.11
C LEU A 70 12.50 -7.30 -31.84
N ALA A 71 12.69 -8.62 -31.72
CA ALA A 71 13.70 -9.38 -32.46
C ALA A 71 13.44 -9.35 -33.98
N ALA A 72 12.19 -9.44 -34.42
CA ALA A 72 11.82 -9.27 -35.82
C ALA A 72 12.04 -7.82 -36.33
N LYS A 73 11.90 -6.82 -35.44
CA LYS A 73 12.22 -5.41 -35.73
C LYS A 73 13.72 -5.07 -35.59
N LYS A 74 14.56 -6.00 -35.10
CA LYS A 74 15.99 -5.82 -34.78
C LYS A 74 16.92 -5.68 -36.00
N HIS A 75 16.37 -5.60 -37.21
CA HIS A 75 17.18 -5.32 -38.40
C HIS A 75 17.60 -3.84 -38.52
N LEU A 76 17.13 -2.98 -37.60
CA LEU A 76 17.60 -1.60 -37.46
C LEU A 76 18.85 -1.55 -36.56
N PRO A 77 19.97 -0.95 -36.99
CA PRO A 77 21.13 -0.74 -36.15
C PRO A 77 20.75 -0.03 -34.84
N ALA A 78 21.30 -0.46 -33.70
CA ALA A 78 20.97 0.09 -32.38
C ALA A 78 21.12 1.62 -32.28
N LEU A 79 22.04 2.20 -33.05
CA LEU A 79 22.23 3.65 -33.16
C LEU A 79 21.06 4.36 -33.87
N THR A 80 20.50 3.74 -34.92
CA THR A 80 19.34 4.25 -35.67
C THR A 80 18.06 4.12 -34.83
N GLY A 81 17.87 2.99 -34.14
CA GLY A 81 16.68 2.74 -33.32
C GLY A 81 16.48 3.74 -32.17
N ARG A 82 17.55 4.24 -31.54
CA ARG A 82 17.46 5.22 -30.46
C ARG A 82 16.96 6.60 -30.93
N ASN A 83 17.39 7.02 -32.12
CA ASN A 83 17.07 8.35 -32.63
C ASN A 83 15.73 8.41 -33.39
N HIS A 84 15.19 7.26 -33.79
CA HIS A 84 13.93 7.15 -34.54
C HIS A 84 12.77 6.58 -33.71
N ALA A 85 12.88 6.55 -32.38
CA ALA A 85 11.85 5.99 -31.49
C ALA A 85 10.50 6.74 -31.54
N MET A 86 10.49 7.99 -32.03
CA MET A 86 9.30 8.84 -32.16
C MET A 86 8.97 9.16 -33.62
N THR A 87 9.74 8.65 -34.59
CA THR A 87 9.46 8.82 -36.02
C THR A 87 8.37 7.82 -36.40
N PRO A 88 7.23 8.26 -36.99
CA PRO A 88 6.22 7.35 -37.53
C PRO A 88 6.88 6.34 -38.48
N ALA A 89 6.40 5.09 -38.48
CA ALA A 89 7.03 4.01 -39.25
C ALA A 89 7.13 4.30 -40.76
N GLU A 90 6.27 5.17 -41.25
CA GLU A 90 6.18 5.66 -42.64
C GLU A 90 7.35 6.59 -43.01
N ASP A 91 7.94 7.27 -42.02
CA ASP A 91 8.98 8.30 -42.20
C ASP A 91 10.40 7.78 -41.91
N VAL A 92 10.55 6.48 -41.62
CA VAL A 92 11.88 5.88 -41.38
C VAL A 92 12.57 5.67 -42.74
N PRO A 93 13.72 6.31 -43.00
CA PRO A 93 14.40 6.18 -44.28
C PRO A 93 14.86 4.72 -44.51
N PRO A 94 14.78 4.21 -45.75
CA PRO A 94 15.22 2.85 -46.06
C PRO A 94 16.70 2.69 -45.73
N VAL A 95 17.05 1.60 -45.05
CA VAL A 95 18.45 1.28 -44.72
C VAL A 95 19.22 1.10 -46.02
N GLY A 96 19.97 2.14 -46.42
CA GLY A 96 20.80 2.13 -47.61
C GLY A 96 21.82 1.01 -47.52
N ARG A 97 21.65 -0.03 -48.34
CA ARG A 97 22.63 -1.10 -48.50
C ARG A 97 23.86 -0.49 -49.17
N LYS A 98 24.85 -0.04 -48.40
CA LYS A 98 26.15 0.33 -48.97
C LYS A 98 26.72 -0.93 -49.62
N ALA A 99 26.87 -0.92 -50.94
CA ALA A 99 27.66 -1.92 -51.64
C ALA A 99 29.08 -1.88 -51.06
N ALA A 100 29.53 -3.03 -50.56
CA ALA A 100 30.91 -3.21 -50.13
C ALA A 100 31.85 -3.00 -51.33
N PRO A 101 33.01 -2.33 -51.16
CA PRO A 101 34.10 -2.44 -52.11
C PRO A 101 34.73 -3.84 -52.05
#